data_AF-A0A940EXV3-F1
#
_entry.id   AF-A0A940EXV3-F1
#
_cell.length_a   1.000
_cell.length_b   1.000
_cell.length_c   1.000
_cell.angle_alpha   90.00
_cell.angle_beta   90.00
_cell.angle_gamma   90.00
#
_symmetry.space_group_name_H-M   'P 1'
#
loop_
_entity.id
_entity.type
_entity.pdbx_description
1 polymer ?
#
loop_
_entity_poly.entity_id
_entity_poly.type
_entity_poly.pdbx_seq_one_letter_code
_entity_poly.pdbx_strand_id
1 'polypeptide(L)'
;MKKFLALFYFSIAFFHLASFADQVEVEIHIKLSERGLLKPIKPQPPIENVITKIQTLLEQHKKVTILVSANVGQEAVVKSTKNKIIEQTKLDLSNFKVIYSS
;
A
#
# COMPACT_ATOMS: atom_id res chain seq x y z
N MET A 1 -5.06 -35.95 -34.56
CA MET A 1 -5.58 -35.20 -33.39
C MET A 1 -4.49 -34.43 -32.61
N LYS A 2 -3.46 -33.87 -33.25
CA LYS A 2 -2.35 -33.17 -32.54
C LYS A 2 -2.46 -31.63 -32.54
N LYS A 3 -3.21 -31.05 -33.48
CA LYS A 3 -3.33 -29.57 -33.64
C LYS A 3 -4.23 -28.92 -32.58
N PHE A 4 -5.22 -29.64 -32.05
CA PHE A 4 -6.09 -29.15 -30.97
C PHE A 4 -5.37 -29.04 -29.63
N LEU A 5 -4.42 -29.94 -29.36
CA LEU A 5 -3.68 -29.96 -28.11
C LEU A 5 -2.77 -28.72 -27.97
N ALA A 6 -2.12 -28.31 -29.06
CA ALA A 6 -1.26 -27.13 -29.09
C ALA A 6 -2.04 -25.81 -28.87
N LEU A 7 -3.26 -25.69 -29.41
CA LEU A 7 -4.13 -24.52 -29.17
C LEU A 7 -4.57 -24.42 -27.70
N PHE A 8 -4.79 -25.57 -27.06
CA PHE A 8 -5.19 -25.65 -25.67
C PHE A 8 -4.05 -25.22 -24.73
N TYR A 9 -2.82 -25.70 -24.98
CA TYR A 9 -1.64 -25.28 -24.22
C TYR A 9 -1.28 -23.80 -24.44
N PHE A 10 -1.46 -23.28 -25.66
CA PHE A 10 -1.24 -21.86 -25.93
C PHE A 10 -2.22 -20.97 -25.16
N SER A 11 -3.50 -21.37 -25.10
CA SER A 11 -4.52 -20.62 -24.33
C SER A 11 -4.19 -20.59 -22.84
N ILE A 12 -3.85 -21.73 -22.24
CA ILE A 12 -3.52 -21.80 -20.80
C ILE A 12 -2.28 -20.94 -20.47
N ALA A 13 -1.25 -20.98 -21.32
CA ALA A 13 -0.05 -20.15 -21.12
C ALA A 13 -0.33 -18.65 -21.23
N PHE A 14 -1.20 -18.25 -22.16
CA PHE A 14 -1.57 -16.84 -22.35
C PHE A 14 -2.44 -16.30 -21.21
N PHE A 15 -3.37 -17.11 -20.69
CA PHE A 15 -4.15 -16.76 -19.48
C PHE A 15 -3.27 -16.65 -18.23
N HIS A 16 -2.25 -17.51 -18.11
CA HIS A 16 -1.36 -17.49 -16.95
C HIS A 16 -0.44 -16.25 -16.94
N LEU A 17 0.03 -15.80 -18.11
CA LEU A 17 0.93 -14.66 -18.23
C LEU A 17 0.21 -13.32 -17.98
N ALA A 18 -1.06 -13.20 -18.40
CA ALA A 18 -1.88 -12.03 -18.12
C ALA A 18 -2.18 -11.85 -16.61
N SER A 19 -2.28 -12.97 -15.87
CA SER A 19 -2.56 -12.92 -14.43
C SER A 19 -1.37 -12.46 -13.57
N PHE A 20 -0.13 -12.57 -14.07
CA PHE A 20 1.07 -12.12 -13.36
C PHE A 20 1.40 -10.64 -13.58
N ALA A 21 0.96 -10.06 -14.71
CA ALA A 21 1.17 -8.64 -15.00
C ALA A 21 0.33 -7.70 -14.11
N ASP A 22 -0.59 -8.26 -13.32
CA ASP A 22 -1.62 -7.52 -12.60
C ASP A 22 -1.30 -7.20 -11.13
N GLN A 23 -0.12 -7.58 -10.64
CA GLN A 23 0.22 -7.56 -9.21
C GLN A 23 1.40 -6.62 -8.88
N VAL A 24 1.42 -5.41 -9.46
CA VAL A 24 2.31 -4.37 -8.94
C VAL A 24 1.74 -3.87 -7.62
N GLU A 25 2.18 -4.49 -6.52
CA GLU A 25 1.87 -4.06 -5.15
C GLU A 25 2.80 -2.90 -4.77
N VAL A 26 2.22 -1.73 -4.52
CA VAL A 26 2.99 -0.56 -4.08
C VAL A 26 2.88 -0.39 -2.57
N GLU A 27 4.03 -0.34 -1.89
CA GLU A 27 4.10 -0.15 -0.45
C GLU A 27 4.42 1.31 -0.09
N ILE A 28 3.59 1.92 0.77
CA ILE A 28 3.73 3.31 1.21
C ILE A 28 4.07 3.34 2.69
N HIS A 29 5.24 3.88 3.02
CA HIS A 29 5.75 3.91 4.39
C HIS A 29 5.44 5.26 5.05
N ILE A 30 4.69 5.24 6.15
CA ILE A 30 4.34 6.39 6.97
C ILE A 30 4.97 6.22 8.34
N LYS A 31 6.05 6.95 8.64
CA LYS A 31 6.72 6.93 9.94
C LYS A 31 6.16 8.03 10.85
N LEU A 32 5.31 7.72 11.82
CA LEU A 32 4.83 8.73 12.78
C LEU A 32 6.00 9.24 13.63
N SER A 33 5.97 10.54 13.95
CA SER A 33 7.08 11.22 14.62
C SER A 33 7.40 10.59 15.97
N GLU A 34 8.69 10.39 16.25
CA GLU A 34 9.15 9.89 17.53
C GLU A 34 8.95 10.98 18.59
N ARG A 35 8.18 10.69 19.65
CA ARG A 35 8.09 11.59 20.82
C ARG A 35 9.47 11.67 21.47
N GLY A 36 10.10 12.84 21.41
CA GLY A 36 11.34 13.14 22.16
C GLY A 36 12.66 12.97 21.39
N LEU A 37 12.64 12.62 20.10
CA LEU A 37 13.86 12.58 19.28
C LEU A 37 14.05 13.89 18.51
N LEU A 38 15.32 14.21 18.22
CA LEU A 38 15.74 15.37 17.42
C LEU A 38 14.90 15.44 16.14
N LYS A 39 14.51 16.66 15.73
CA LYS A 39 13.73 16.89 14.51
C LYS A 39 14.31 16.02 13.38
N PRO A 40 13.48 15.23 12.68
CA PRO A 40 13.98 14.34 11.66
C PRO A 40 14.77 15.14 10.61
N ILE A 41 15.92 14.62 10.20
CA ILE A 41 16.83 15.26 9.23
C ILE A 41 16.11 15.62 7.94
N LYS A 42 15.05 14.86 7.59
CA LYS A 42 14.10 15.19 6.53
C LYS A 42 12.71 15.40 7.14
N PRO A 43 12.08 16.57 6.93
CA PRO A 43 10.70 16.74 7.34
C PRO A 43 9.82 15.75 6.59
N GLN A 44 8.97 15.05 7.34
CA GLN A 44 8.00 14.17 6.74
C GLN A 44 6.96 15.01 5.98
N PRO A 45 6.54 14.58 4.78
CA PRO A 45 5.47 15.27 4.08
C PRO A 45 4.21 15.31 4.96
N PRO A 46 3.43 16.40 4.89
CA PRO A 46 2.15 16.47 5.57
C PRO A 46 1.25 15.33 5.09
N ILE A 47 0.35 14.86 5.97
CA ILE A 47 -0.47 13.68 5.71
C ILE A 47 -1.36 13.86 4.47
N GLU A 48 -1.75 15.09 4.17
CA GLU A 48 -2.50 15.47 2.98
C GLU A 48 -1.75 15.11 1.69
N ASN A 49 -0.44 15.39 1.63
CA ASN A 49 0.39 15.04 0.47
C ASN A 49 0.55 13.52 0.33
N VAL A 50 0.59 12.81 1.47
CA VAL A 50 0.61 11.34 1.47
C VAL A 50 -0.69 10.79 0.92
N ILE A 51 -1.84 11.36 1.30
CA ILE A 51 -3.15 10.97 0.80
C ILE A 51 -3.26 11.22 -0.72
N THR A 52 -2.85 12.38 -1.22
CA THR A 52 -2.84 12.65 -2.66
C THR A 52 -1.98 11.63 -3.40
N LYS A 53 -0.81 11.28 -2.85
CA LYS A 53 0.05 10.26 -3.44
C LYS A 53 -0.60 8.87 -3.43
N ILE A 54 -1.29 8.51 -2.35
CA ILE A 54 -2.06 7.25 -2.27
C ILE A 54 -3.13 7.24 -3.36
N GLN A 55 -3.88 8.33 -3.55
CA GLN A 55 -4.92 8.42 -4.58
C GLN A 55 -4.34 8.23 -5.98
N THR A 56 -3.24 8.92 -6.32
CA THR A 56 -2.56 8.74 -7.60
C THR A 56 -2.07 7.30 -7.79
N LEU A 57 -1.55 6.67 -6.73
CA LEU A 57 -1.10 5.28 -6.80
C LEU A 57 -2.28 4.30 -6.95
N LEU A 58 -3.45 4.60 -6.38
CA LEU A 58 -4.66 3.79 -6.57
C LEU A 58 -5.21 3.88 -8.00
N GLU A 59 -5.01 5.01 -8.68
CA GLU A 59 -5.35 5.14 -10.11
C GLU A 59 -4.42 4.32 -11.00
N GLN A 60 -3.16 4.17 -10.60
CA GLN A 60 -2.10 3.52 -11.38
C GLN A 60 -1.92 2.03 -11.06
N HIS A 61 -2.25 1.61 -9.84
CA HIS A 61 -1.96 0.28 -9.32
C HIS A 61 -3.21 -0.39 -8.78
N LYS A 62 -3.36 -1.67 -9.09
CA LYS A 62 -4.48 -2.49 -8.61
C LYS A 62 -4.43 -2.77 -7.11
N LYS A 63 -3.24 -2.70 -6.50
CA LYS A 63 -3.05 -3.02 -5.09
C LYS A 63 -2.04 -2.06 -4.44
N VAL A 64 -2.49 -1.36 -3.41
CA VAL A 64 -1.66 -0.48 -2.59
C VAL A 64 -1.69 -0.98 -1.15
N THR A 65 -0.52 -1.13 -0.55
CA THR A 65 -0.35 -1.51 0.87
C THR A 65 0.30 -0.35 1.60
N ILE A 66 -0.24 0.03 2.75
CA ILE A 66 0.23 1.15 3.57
C ILE A 66 0.86 0.58 4.82
N LEU A 67 2.16 0.81 4.98
CA LEU A 67 2.92 0.48 6.16
C LEU A 67 3.02 1.71 7.07
N VAL A 68 2.42 1.64 8.27
CA VAL A 68 2.50 2.69 9.28
C VAL A 68 3.48 2.25 10.36
N SER A 69 4.61 2.95 10.48
CA SER A 69 5.57 2.78 11.56
C SER A 69 5.31 3.82 12.65
N ALA A 70 5.19 3.40 13.90
CA ALA A 70 4.90 4.30 15.02
C ALA A 70 5.59 3.82 16.30
N ASN A 71 5.76 4.69 17.29
CA ASN A 71 6.25 4.26 18.60
C ASN A 71 5.11 3.67 19.44
N VAL A 72 5.47 2.80 20.38
CA VAL A 72 4.56 2.34 21.44
C VAL A 72 3.98 3.56 22.20
N GLY A 73 2.68 3.57 22.47
CA GLY A 73 1.99 4.71 23.10
C GLY A 73 1.45 5.75 22.10
N GLN A 74 1.56 5.50 20.79
CA GLN A 74 1.00 6.34 19.72
C GLN A 74 -0.21 5.73 19.02
N GLU A 75 -0.87 4.74 19.63
CA GLU A 75 -1.99 3.99 19.05
C GLU A 75 -3.14 4.93 18.65
N ALA A 76 -3.39 5.98 19.43
CA ALA A 76 -4.38 6.99 19.10
C ALA A 76 -4.03 7.78 17.81
N VAL A 77 -2.75 8.08 17.59
CA VAL A 77 -2.26 8.79 16.41
C VAL A 77 -2.28 7.88 15.18
N VAL A 78 -1.91 6.60 15.36
CA VAL A 78 -2.06 5.59 14.30
C VAL A 78 -3.53 5.46 13.90
N LYS A 79 -4.43 5.34 14.88
CA LYS A 79 -5.87 5.20 14.62
C LYS A 79 -6.43 6.42 13.89
N SER A 80 -6.12 7.64 14.33
CA SER A 80 -6.60 8.85 13.65
C SER A 80 -6.05 8.98 12.23
N THR A 81 -4.77 8.62 12.03
CA THR A 81 -4.13 8.63 10.71
C THR A 81 -4.75 7.61 9.77
N LYS A 82 -4.97 6.37 10.24
CA LYS A 82 -5.64 5.32 9.47
C LYS A 82 -7.05 5.75 9.07
N ASN A 83 -7.84 6.25 10.01
CA ASN A 83 -9.20 6.71 9.73
C ASN A 83 -9.23 7.83 8.68
N LYS A 84 -8.34 8.83 8.82
CA LYS A 84 -8.26 9.94 7.86
C LYS A 84 -7.90 9.46 6.44
N ILE A 85 -6.98 8.50 6.32
CA ILE A 85 -6.63 7.92 5.02
C ILE A 85 -7.83 7.16 4.45
N ILE A 86 -8.47 6.29 5.25
CA ILE A 86 -9.63 5.50 4.83
C ILE A 86 -10.76 6.40 4.33
N GLU A 87 -11.12 7.43 5.09
CA GLU A 87 -12.19 8.38 4.72
C GLU A 87 -11.92 9.07 3.38
N GLN A 88 -10.66 9.44 3.11
CA GLN A 88 -10.29 10.21 1.91
C GLN A 88 -9.93 9.36 0.70
N THR A 89 -9.57 8.09 0.88
CA THR A 89 -9.12 7.20 -0.20
C THR A 89 -10.06 6.04 -0.47
N LYS A 90 -11.05 5.81 0.40
CA LYS A 90 -11.96 4.66 0.38
C LYS A 90 -11.25 3.30 0.42
N LEU A 91 -10.02 3.29 0.97
CA LEU A 91 -9.25 2.07 1.18
C LEU A 91 -9.84 1.23 2.32
N ASP A 92 -9.70 -0.09 2.18
CA ASP A 92 -10.10 -1.02 3.23
C ASP A 92 -9.03 -1.15 4.32
N LEU A 93 -9.44 -1.63 5.49
CA LEU A 93 -8.54 -1.88 6.62
C LEU A 93 -7.44 -2.91 6.29
N SER A 94 -7.71 -3.82 5.34
CA SER A 94 -6.78 -4.87 4.88
C SER A 94 -5.54 -4.30 4.17
N ASN A 95 -5.63 -3.07 3.65
CA ASN A 95 -4.51 -2.39 3.01
C ASN A 95 -3.48 -1.86 4.01
N PHE A 96 -3.74 -1.90 5.32
CA PHE A 96 -2.86 -1.29 6.32
C PHE A 96 -2.09 -2.32 7.15
N LYS A 97 -0.77 -2.21 7.14
CA LYS A 97 0.13 -2.89 8.08
C LYS A 97 0.69 -1.87 9.06
N VAL A 98 0.73 -2.20 10.35
CA VAL A 98 1.26 -1.31 11.40
C VAL A 98 2.43 -1.99 12.09
N ILE A 99 3.53 -1.26 12.24
CA ILE A 99 4.70 -1.70 13.00
C ILE A 99 4.88 -0.72 14.16
N TYR A 100 4.87 -1.24 15.38
CA TYR A 100 5.20 -0.48 16.57
C TYR A 100 6.66 -0.71 16.97
N SER A 101 7.43 0.36 17.10
CA SER A 101 8.79 0.36 17.65
C SER A 101 8.78 0.79 19.12
N SER A 102 9.59 0.12 19.94
CA SER A 102 9.84 0.50 21.34
C SER A 102 10.75 1.71 21.43
#